data_AF-A0A011P6M4-F1
#
_entry.id   AF-A0A011P6M4-F1
#
_cell.length_a   1.000
_cell.length_b   1.000
_cell.length_c   1.000
_cell.angle_alpha   90.00
_cell.angle_beta   90.00
_cell.angle_gamma   90.00
#
_symmetry.space_group_name_H-M   'P 1'
#
loop_
_entity.id
_entity.type
_entity.pdbx_description
1 polymer ?
#
loop_
_entity_poly.entity_id
_entity_poly.type
_entity_poly.pdbx_seq_one_letter_code
_entity_poly.pdbx_strand_id
1 'polypeptide(L)'
;MYHIFRTMARLTAGVASLALCATAGAAQINLTVKVENLAPANSISFAPPNQGFNNGSFDAFNAGQAATSPIVSVAEGGSGVDWQPAFAAADPTATRGTIGGLLQPGES
;
A
#
# COMPACT_ATOMS: atom_id res chain seq x y z
N MET A 1 -14.62 -16.10 55.33
CA MET A 1 -15.11 -15.15 54.30
C MET A 1 -14.07 -14.10 53.86
N TYR A 2 -12.75 -14.34 54.06
CA TYR A 2 -11.67 -13.42 53.64
C TYR A 2 -10.84 -13.94 52.45
N HIS A 3 -10.94 -15.23 52.11
CA HIS A 3 -10.16 -15.85 51.02
C HIS A 3 -10.81 -15.71 49.63
N ILE A 4 -12.13 -15.51 49.57
CA ILE A 4 -12.90 -15.37 48.31
C ILE A 4 -12.64 -14.02 47.63
N PHE A 5 -12.45 -12.95 48.41
CA PHE A 5 -12.17 -11.60 47.90
C PHE A 5 -10.79 -11.44 47.25
N ARG A 6 -9.79 -12.22 47.69
CA ARG A 6 -8.41 -12.13 47.16
C ARG A 6 -8.22 -12.78 45.79
N THR A 7 -9.06 -13.75 45.43
CA THR A 7 -9.00 -14.45 44.13
C THR A 7 -9.71 -13.68 43.03
N MET A 8 -10.84 -13.03 43.35
CA MET A 8 -11.58 -12.16 42.42
C MET A 8 -10.72 -10.98 41.93
N ALA A 9 -9.96 -10.33 42.82
CA ALA A 9 -9.11 -9.20 42.48
C ALA A 9 -7.98 -9.52 41.48
N ARG A 10 -7.54 -10.78 41.40
CA ARG A 10 -6.49 -11.22 40.47
C ARG A 10 -7.02 -11.55 39.07
N LEU A 11 -8.27 -12.00 38.98
CA LEU A 11 -8.96 -12.25 37.70
C LEU A 11 -9.35 -10.94 37.01
N THR A 12 -9.71 -9.90 37.76
CA THR A 12 -10.08 -8.59 37.18
C THR A 12 -8.89 -7.82 36.60
N ALA A 13 -7.68 -8.02 37.16
CA ALA A 13 -6.46 -7.34 36.68
C ALA A 13 -5.95 -7.88 35.33
N GLY A 14 -6.15 -9.17 35.04
CA GLY A 14 -5.72 -9.78 33.77
C GLY A 14 -6.58 -9.35 32.56
N VAL A 15 -7.89 -9.18 32.76
CA VAL A 15 -8.82 -8.78 31.69
C VAL A 15 -8.67 -7.30 31.32
N ALA A 16 -8.39 -6.43 32.30
CA ALA A 16 -8.14 -5.01 32.05
C ALA A 16 -6.85 -4.75 31.24
N SER A 17 -5.86 -5.63 31.35
CA SER A 17 -4.57 -5.51 30.64
C SER A 17 -4.68 -5.82 29.14
N LEU A 18 -5.69 -6.61 28.72
CA LEU A 18 -5.95 -6.92 27.30
C LEU A 18 -6.76 -5.82 26.58
N ALA A 19 -7.40 -4.91 27.34
CA ALA A 19 -8.24 -3.84 26.79
C ALA A 19 -7.45 -2.57 26.42
N LEU A 20 -6.16 -2.50 26.77
CA LEU A 20 -5.29 -1.33 26.56
C LEU A 20 -4.41 -1.43 25.31
N CYS A 21 -4.64 -2.41 24.44
CA CYS A 21 -4.14 -2.37 23.06
C CYS A 21 -4.90 -1.27 22.30
N ALA A 22 -4.63 0.00 22.64
CA ALA A 22 -5.03 1.13 21.82
C ALA A 22 -4.49 0.86 20.42
N THR A 23 -5.39 0.71 19.46
CA THR A 23 -5.01 0.69 18.05
C THR A 23 -4.27 1.99 17.78
N ALA A 24 -2.97 1.92 17.55
CA ALA A 24 -2.21 3.08 17.10
C ALA A 24 -2.75 3.44 15.71
N GLY A 25 -3.71 4.36 15.67
CA GLY A 25 -4.27 4.90 14.45
C GLY A 25 -3.32 5.94 13.88
N ALA A 26 -2.65 5.64 12.78
CA ALA A 26 -1.98 6.66 12.00
C ALA A 26 -3.04 7.64 11.47
N ALA A 27 -2.80 8.94 11.58
CA ALA A 27 -3.65 9.93 10.95
C ALA A 27 -3.64 9.71 9.43
N GLN A 28 -4.80 9.57 8.82
CA GLN A 28 -4.89 9.54 7.36
C GLN A 28 -4.59 10.93 6.82
N ILE A 29 -3.69 11.00 5.84
CA ILE A 29 -3.34 12.23 5.13
C ILE A 29 -3.84 12.09 3.70
N ASN A 30 -4.49 13.14 3.20
CA ASN A 30 -4.85 13.22 1.80
C ASN A 30 -3.63 13.64 0.98
N LEU A 31 -3.25 12.80 0.03
CA LEU A 31 -2.15 13.06 -0.90
C LEU A 31 -2.72 13.29 -2.29
N THR A 32 -2.24 14.34 -2.95
CA THR A 32 -2.49 14.57 -4.38
C THR A 32 -1.23 14.17 -5.14
N VAL A 33 -1.38 13.23 -6.07
CA VAL A 33 -0.30 12.81 -6.99
C VAL A 33 -0.59 13.40 -8.36
N LYS A 34 0.39 14.10 -8.94
CA LYS A 34 0.37 14.56 -10.33
C LYS A 34 1.49 13.86 -11.08
N VAL A 35 1.17 13.24 -12.21
CA VAL A 35 2.15 12.60 -13.11
C VAL A 35 2.04 13.30 -14.45
N GLU A 36 3.10 13.96 -14.90
CA GLU A 36 3.08 14.73 -16.14
C GLU A 36 3.99 14.08 -17.20
N ASN A 37 3.48 13.95 -18.42
CA ASN A 37 4.28 13.49 -19.54
C ASN A 37 5.01 14.66 -20.21
N LEU A 38 6.29 14.80 -19.88
CA LEU A 38 7.18 15.84 -20.42
C LEU A 38 7.82 15.47 -21.78
N ALA A 39 7.35 14.40 -22.45
CA ALA A 39 7.84 14.05 -23.78
C ALA A 39 7.47 15.15 -24.80
N PRO A 40 8.26 15.33 -25.87
CA PRO A 40 7.91 16.25 -26.95
C PRO A 40 6.55 15.91 -27.59
N ALA A 41 5.90 16.91 -28.18
CA ALA A 41 4.68 16.69 -28.94
C ALA A 41 4.89 15.64 -30.05
N ASN A 42 3.88 14.78 -30.27
CA ASN A 42 3.93 13.65 -31.21
C ASN A 42 5.02 12.61 -30.87
N SER A 43 5.35 12.45 -29.59
CA SER A 43 6.33 11.48 -29.10
C SER A 43 5.68 10.40 -28.22
N ILE A 44 6.43 9.88 -27.26
CA ILE A 44 6.10 8.73 -26.42
C ILE A 44 4.87 9.02 -25.55
N SER A 45 3.91 8.09 -25.56
CA SER A 45 2.85 8.01 -24.57
C SER A 45 3.19 6.94 -23.54
N PHE A 46 2.82 7.15 -22.28
CA PHE A 46 3.03 6.18 -21.22
C PHE A 46 1.79 5.32 -21.01
N ALA A 47 1.99 4.04 -20.70
CA ALA A 47 0.93 3.17 -20.22
C ALA A 47 0.30 3.74 -18.93
N PRO A 48 -0.95 3.36 -18.58
CA PRO A 48 -1.61 3.85 -17.37
C PRO A 48 -0.73 3.69 -16.12
N PRO A 49 -0.38 4.79 -15.42
CA PRO A 49 0.47 4.72 -14.24
C PRO A 49 -0.14 3.87 -13.12
N ASN A 50 0.57 2.85 -12.68
CA ASN A 50 0.21 2.05 -11.50
C ASN A 50 0.88 2.65 -10.26
N GLN A 51 0.09 2.90 -9.21
CA GLN A 51 0.54 3.59 -8.00
C GLN A 51 0.05 2.86 -6.75
N GLY A 52 0.84 2.92 -5.68
CA GLY A 52 0.42 2.50 -4.36
C GLY A 52 1.21 3.18 -3.24
N PHE A 53 0.60 3.20 -2.06
CA PHE A 53 1.16 3.66 -0.79
C PHE A 53 1.05 2.52 0.22
N ASN A 54 2.18 2.09 0.78
CA ASN A 54 2.27 0.95 1.70
C ASN A 54 3.09 1.26 2.94
N ASN A 55 3.12 0.30 3.86
CA ASN A 55 3.89 0.34 5.09
C ASN A 55 5.36 -0.13 4.95
N GLY A 56 5.87 -0.28 3.73
CA GLY A 56 7.20 -0.83 3.42
C GLY A 56 7.25 -2.33 3.15
N SER A 57 6.13 -3.06 3.27
CA SER A 57 6.10 -4.52 3.06
C SER A 57 6.09 -4.96 1.60
N PHE A 58 5.76 -4.07 0.67
CA PHE A 58 5.81 -4.35 -0.77
C PHE A 58 6.88 -3.51 -1.44
N ASP A 59 7.80 -4.19 -2.11
CA ASP A 59 8.85 -3.61 -2.92
C ASP A 59 8.56 -3.94 -4.39
N ALA A 60 8.25 -2.91 -5.17
CA ALA A 60 7.89 -3.07 -6.57
C ALA A 60 9.10 -3.38 -7.44
N PHE A 61 10.26 -2.80 -7.15
CA PHE A 61 11.44 -2.83 -8.02
C PHE A 61 12.66 -2.22 -7.33
N ASN A 62 13.82 -2.86 -7.53
CA ASN A 62 15.13 -2.31 -7.20
C ASN A 62 16.01 -2.20 -8.45
N ALA A 63 16.64 -1.04 -8.64
CA ALA A 63 17.59 -0.83 -9.72
C ALA A 63 18.79 -1.79 -9.60
N GLY A 64 19.17 -2.42 -10.72
CA GLY A 64 20.27 -3.38 -10.77
C GLY A 64 19.92 -4.78 -10.25
N GLN A 65 18.67 -5.02 -9.84
CA GLN A 65 18.18 -6.36 -9.51
C GLN A 65 17.35 -6.94 -10.66
N ALA A 66 17.23 -8.27 -10.68
CA ALA A 66 16.37 -8.95 -11.65
C ALA A 66 14.89 -8.56 -11.42
N ALA A 67 14.19 -8.25 -12.50
CA ALA A 67 12.77 -7.95 -12.47
C ALA A 67 11.96 -9.20 -12.09
N THR A 68 10.97 -9.04 -11.21
CA THR A 68 10.02 -10.09 -10.82
C THR A 68 8.75 -10.01 -11.67
N SER A 69 7.95 -11.07 -11.69
CA SER A 69 6.71 -11.12 -12.50
C SER A 69 5.79 -9.90 -12.30
N PRO A 70 5.53 -9.40 -11.07
CA PRO A 70 4.67 -8.24 -10.87
C PRO A 70 5.12 -6.98 -11.61
N ILE A 71 6.41 -6.63 -11.60
CA ILE A 71 6.88 -5.43 -12.29
C ILE A 71 6.99 -5.65 -13.81
N VAL A 72 7.26 -6.88 -14.27
CA VAL A 72 7.28 -7.22 -15.69
C VAL A 72 5.92 -6.97 -16.35
N SER A 73 4.80 -7.27 -15.68
CA SER A 73 3.47 -7.00 -16.24
C SER A 73 3.24 -5.51 -16.52
N VAL A 74 3.80 -4.63 -15.69
CA VAL A 74 3.73 -3.18 -15.85
C VAL A 74 4.72 -2.70 -16.91
N ALA A 75 5.99 -3.13 -16.83
CA ALA A 75 7.05 -2.65 -17.69
C ALA A 75 6.89 -3.08 -19.16
N GLU A 76 6.52 -4.34 -19.40
CA GLU A 76 6.42 -4.91 -20.74
C GLU A 76 4.96 -4.89 -21.26
N GLY A 77 4.00 -5.06 -20.36
CA GLY A 77 2.58 -5.17 -20.70
C GLY A 77 1.77 -3.89 -20.50
N GLY A 78 2.35 -2.87 -19.85
CA GLY A 78 1.61 -1.65 -19.48
C GLY A 78 0.43 -1.91 -18.54
N SER A 79 0.40 -3.05 -17.83
CA SER A 79 -0.76 -3.52 -17.08
C SER A 79 -0.41 -3.87 -15.64
N GLY A 80 -1.23 -3.40 -14.71
CA GLY A 80 -1.15 -3.75 -13.30
C GLY A 80 -1.72 -5.11 -12.93
N VAL A 81 -2.00 -5.99 -13.91
CA VAL A 81 -2.71 -7.26 -13.70
C VAL A 81 -2.04 -8.18 -12.68
N ASP A 82 -0.71 -8.26 -12.67
CA ASP A 82 0.04 -9.03 -11.66
C ASP A 82 0.53 -8.14 -10.51
N TRP A 83 0.78 -6.86 -10.81
CA TRP A 83 1.28 -5.88 -9.84
C TRP A 83 0.27 -5.56 -8.74
N GLN A 84 -0.98 -5.25 -9.09
CA GLN A 84 -2.01 -4.84 -8.12
C GLN A 84 -2.38 -5.96 -7.13
N PRO A 85 -2.54 -7.23 -7.57
CA PRO A 85 -2.76 -8.34 -6.64
C PRO A 85 -1.53 -8.64 -5.77
N ALA A 86 -0.31 -8.60 -6.31
CA ALA A 86 0.90 -8.82 -5.52
C ALA A 86 1.07 -7.73 -4.44
N PHE A 87 0.80 -6.48 -4.79
CA PHE A 87 0.78 -5.37 -3.85
C PHE A 87 -0.26 -5.60 -2.74
N ALA A 88 -1.50 -5.95 -3.11
CA ALA A 88 -2.57 -6.25 -2.17
C ALA A 88 -2.24 -7.37 -1.19
N ALA A 89 -1.56 -8.41 -1.68
CA ALA A 89 -1.19 -9.57 -0.88
C ALA A 89 -0.11 -9.22 0.14
N ALA A 90 0.83 -8.35 -0.22
CA ALA A 90 1.91 -7.91 0.67
C ALA A 90 1.45 -6.86 1.69
N ASP A 91 0.54 -5.96 1.31
CA ASP A 91 -0.08 -5.00 2.21
C ASP A 91 -1.60 -4.88 1.94
N PRO A 92 -2.41 -5.67 2.67
CA PRO A 92 -3.87 -5.64 2.53
C PRO A 92 -4.51 -4.28 2.91
N THR A 93 -3.79 -3.44 3.65
CA THR A 93 -4.27 -2.12 4.09
C THR A 93 -3.84 -0.97 3.17
N ALA A 94 -3.01 -1.26 2.17
CA ALA A 94 -2.50 -0.26 1.26
C ALA A 94 -3.57 0.39 0.38
N THR A 95 -3.38 1.69 0.13
CA THR A 95 -4.08 2.41 -0.93
C THR A 95 -3.32 2.25 -2.23
N ARG A 96 -3.99 1.76 -3.27
CA ARG A 96 -3.38 1.46 -4.57
C ARG A 96 -4.39 1.63 -5.70
N GLY A 97 -3.90 1.79 -6.91
CA GLY A 97 -4.73 1.87 -8.10
C GLY A 97 -3.96 2.26 -9.35
N THR A 98 -4.71 2.58 -10.40
CA THR A 98 -4.20 3.09 -11.67
C THR A 98 -4.70 4.52 -11.87
N ILE A 99 -3.83 5.42 -12.31
CA ILE A 99 -4.20 6.82 -12.57
C ILE A 99 -4.59 6.94 -14.04
N GLY A 100 -5.84 7.35 -14.31
CA GLY A 100 -6.30 7.66 -15.66
C GLY A 100 -6.12 6.52 -16.68
N GLY A 101 -5.93 6.91 -17.95
CA GLY A 101 -5.67 6.02 -19.08
C GLY A 101 -4.23 6.18 -19.59
N LEU A 102 -4.05 5.95 -20.90
CA LEU A 102 -2.79 6.26 -21.57
C LEU A 102 -2.43 7.75 -21.34
N LEU A 103 -1.20 8.05 -20.93
CA LEU A 103 -0.76 9.42 -20.66
C LEU A 103 -0.01 9.98 -21.87
N GLN A 104 -0.66 10.83 -22.65
CA GLN A 104 -0.12 11.40 -23.89
C GLN A 104 0.86 12.55 -23.60
N PRO A 105 1.75 12.90 -24.55
CA PRO A 105 2.64 14.06 -24.40
C PRO A 105 1.90 15.34 -24.00
N GLY A 106 2.35 16.00 -22.93
CA GLY A 106 1.76 17.23 -22.41
C GLY A 106 0.55 17.05 -21.48
N GLU A 107 0.09 15.82 -21.24
CA GLU A 107 -0.98 15.53 -20.27
C GLU A 107 -0.46 15.35 -18.84
N SER A 108 -1.35 15.55 -17.85
CA SER A 108 -1.08 15.34 -16.42
C SER A 108 -2.27 14.82 -15.64
#